data_AF-R7YRP3-F1
#
_entry.id   AF-R7YRP3-F1
#
_cell.length_a   1.000
_cell.length_b   1.000
_cell.length_c   1.000
_cell.angle_alpha   90.00
_cell.angle_beta   90.00
_cell.angle_gamma   90.00
#
_symmetry.space_group_name_H-M   'P 1'
#
loop_
_entity.id
_entity.type
_entity.pdbx_description
1 polymer ?
#
loop_
_entity_poly.entity_id
_entity_poly.type
_entity_poly.pdbx_seq_one_letter_code
_entity_poly.pdbx_strand_id
1 'polypeptide(L)'
;MSIGKPDVVDVEMQHLPPPLPDPVPGYPRLAERMGRTPETAILRRFAGLNARNLLYLQAELVQLERDLAEVEVADSRREEGLGRKFSTDWFWLVESVNDNEHSRQWQLMLKVRERLKEYNEALIQQNQLANMLQPDKRDILTLQCWMTHPNGGDGVMVGGDSYVWGDIQYKGSHARDLVALRARQVDDPFARLVTGRVRNWYEGSIGRFVDKKPSRMNPEAGHEDSILMNLTSIVTSLIEPLFPIASIAILCAVQSVSTRIAVIAALNFVFSFCLMTFARARRTEVFAATAA
;
A
#
# COMPACT_ATOMS: atom_id res chain seq x y z
N MET A 1 -61.76 10.76 24.11
CA MET A 1 -61.01 9.57 23.65
C MET A 1 -59.68 10.08 23.10
N SER A 2 -58.67 10.18 23.98
CA SER A 2 -57.35 10.72 23.64
C SER A 2 -56.43 9.54 23.36
N ILE A 3 -55.94 9.43 22.13
CA ILE A 3 -55.04 8.36 21.70
C ILE A 3 -53.63 8.83 22.03
N GLY A 4 -53.04 8.22 23.07
CA GLY A 4 -51.65 8.45 23.46
C GLY A 4 -50.70 7.96 22.36
N LYS A 5 -49.74 8.80 21.99
CA LYS A 5 -48.60 8.39 21.17
C LYS A 5 -47.73 7.42 21.99
N PRO A 6 -47.20 6.36 21.39
CA PRO A 6 -46.28 5.47 22.10
C PRO A 6 -44.95 6.20 22.34
N ASP A 7 -44.48 6.13 23.58
CA ASP A 7 -43.15 6.55 23.99
C ASP A 7 -42.11 5.78 23.17
N VAL A 8 -41.32 6.52 22.40
CA VAL A 8 -40.11 5.98 21.78
C VAL A 8 -39.17 5.69 22.92
N VAL A 9 -39.01 4.40 23.21
CA VAL A 9 -38.06 3.86 24.18
C VAL A 9 -36.68 4.44 23.85
N ASP A 10 -36.19 5.32 24.72
CA ASP A 10 -34.79 5.70 24.78
C ASP A 10 -33.99 4.43 25.06
N VAL A 11 -33.51 3.80 23.99
CA VAL A 11 -32.58 2.67 24.09
C VAL A 11 -31.27 3.22 24.65
N GLU A 12 -31.15 3.02 25.95
CA GLU A 12 -29.99 3.14 26.82
C GLU A 12 -28.65 3.03 26.07
N MET A 13 -28.06 4.18 25.73
CA MET A 13 -26.67 4.31 25.24
C MET A 13 -25.64 4.09 26.37
N GLN A 14 -25.83 3.08 27.23
CA GLN A 14 -25.02 2.88 28.45
C GLN A 14 -23.71 2.09 28.26
N HIS A 15 -23.32 1.76 27.02
CA HIS A 15 -22.14 0.92 26.77
C HIS A 15 -21.11 1.51 25.80
N LEU A 16 -21.23 2.80 25.42
CA LEU A 16 -20.15 3.46 24.67
C LEU A 16 -19.05 3.90 25.65
N PRO A 17 -17.78 3.52 25.42
CA PRO A 17 -16.69 4.08 26.19
C PRO A 17 -16.71 5.61 26.09
N PRO A 18 -16.37 6.34 27.16
CA PRO A 18 -16.37 7.80 27.13
C PRO A 18 -15.48 8.29 25.97
N PRO A 19 -15.92 9.32 25.23
CA PRO A 19 -15.12 9.85 24.13
C PRO A 19 -13.76 10.29 24.67
N LEU A 20 -12.70 9.87 23.98
CA LEU A 20 -11.35 10.33 24.30
C LEU A 20 -11.27 11.85 24.08
N PRO A 21 -10.45 12.56 24.87
CA PRO A 21 -10.22 13.98 24.65
C PRO A 21 -9.58 14.21 23.27
N ASP A 22 -9.86 15.38 22.69
CA ASP A 22 -9.28 15.76 21.40
C ASP A 22 -7.75 15.73 21.47
N PRO A 23 -7.07 15.13 20.46
CA PRO A 23 -5.63 15.01 20.49
C PRO A 23 -4.95 16.36 20.34
N VAL A 24 -3.85 16.52 21.08
CA VAL A 24 -3.00 17.72 20.99
C VAL A 24 -2.36 17.86 19.60
N PRO A 25 -2.02 19.08 19.16
CA PRO A 25 -1.40 19.32 17.85
C PRO A 25 -0.08 18.54 17.63
N GLY A 26 0.30 18.36 16.36
CA GLY A 26 1.48 17.58 15.96
C GLY A 26 1.17 16.10 15.72
N TYR A 27 2.08 15.21 16.13
CA TYR A 27 1.95 13.77 15.90
C TYR A 27 0.66 13.14 16.44
N PRO A 28 0.13 13.49 17.63
CA PRO A 28 -1.10 12.86 18.13
C PRO A 28 -2.30 13.11 17.21
N ARG A 29 -2.49 14.36 16.76
CA ARG A 29 -3.54 14.71 15.81
C ARG A 29 -3.32 14.11 14.42
N LEU A 30 -2.06 14.03 13.96
CA LEU A 30 -1.70 13.35 12.72
C LEU A 30 -2.00 11.84 12.78
N ALA A 31 -1.68 11.19 13.89
CA ALA A 31 -1.97 9.77 14.11
C ALA A 31 -3.47 9.50 14.11
N GLU A 32 -4.27 10.36 14.77
CA GLU A 32 -5.73 10.28 14.71
C GLU A 32 -6.25 10.44 13.26
N ARG A 33 -5.71 11.38 12.50
CA ARG A 33 -6.05 11.56 11.08
C ARG A 33 -5.75 10.32 10.24
N MET A 34 -4.55 9.76 10.40
CA MET A 34 -4.14 8.53 9.71
C MET A 34 -5.01 7.33 10.12
N GLY A 35 -5.45 7.26 11.37
CA GLY A 35 -6.38 6.24 11.86
C GLY A 35 -7.79 6.36 11.28
N ARG A 36 -8.30 7.59 11.15
CA ARG A 36 -9.62 7.86 10.55
C ARG A 36 -9.65 7.66 9.03
N THR A 37 -8.55 7.97 8.36
CA THR A 37 -8.41 7.87 6.90
C THR A 37 -7.16 7.06 6.55
N PRO A 38 -7.26 5.71 6.51
CA PRO A 38 -6.11 4.83 6.30
C PRO A 38 -5.35 5.06 5.00
N GLU A 39 -5.98 5.64 3.98
CA GLU A 39 -5.35 6.05 2.72
C GLU A 39 -4.30 7.14 2.92
N THR A 40 -4.48 7.97 3.96
CA THR A 40 -3.52 9.02 4.36
C THR A 40 -2.48 8.52 5.37
N ALA A 41 -2.56 7.26 5.81
CA ALA A 41 -1.55 6.61 6.64
C ALA A 41 -0.30 6.28 5.79
N ILE A 42 0.43 7.35 5.44
CA ILE A 42 1.59 7.35 4.58
C ILE A 42 2.83 7.46 5.45
N LEU A 43 3.73 6.48 5.35
CA LEU A 43 4.93 6.39 6.17
C LEU A 43 6.15 6.10 5.31
N ARG A 44 7.34 6.37 5.85
CA ARG A 44 8.59 5.94 5.20
C ARG A 44 8.83 4.46 5.48
N ARG A 45 9.22 3.71 4.45
CA ARG A 45 9.67 2.32 4.60
C ARG A 45 11.16 2.20 4.97
N PHE A 46 11.89 3.32 4.96
CA PHE A 46 13.32 3.38 5.31
C PHE A 46 14.21 2.38 4.55
N ALA A 47 13.96 2.21 3.25
CA ALA A 47 14.59 1.16 2.44
C ALA A 47 16.12 1.14 2.50
N GLY A 48 16.76 2.32 2.50
CA GLY A 48 18.21 2.43 2.60
C GLY A 48 18.77 2.01 3.97
N LEU A 49 18.06 2.31 5.06
CA LEU A 49 18.47 1.89 6.40
C LEU A 49 18.28 0.39 6.60
N ASN A 50 17.17 -0.18 6.13
CA ASN A 50 16.94 -1.62 6.21
C ASN A 50 17.93 -2.41 5.35
N ALA A 51 18.25 -1.92 4.14
CA ALA A 51 19.29 -2.53 3.32
C ALA A 51 20.66 -2.49 4.02
N ARG A 52 21.01 -1.37 4.67
CA ARG A 52 22.23 -1.27 5.46
C ARG A 52 22.26 -2.28 6.62
N ASN A 53 21.16 -2.44 7.33
CA ASN A 53 21.05 -3.43 8.41
C ASN A 53 21.29 -4.86 7.90
N LEU A 54 20.65 -5.23 6.78
CA LEU A 54 20.84 -6.53 6.14
C LEU A 54 22.29 -6.77 5.71
N LEU A 55 22.95 -5.75 5.15
CA LEU A 55 24.36 -5.85 4.75
C LEU A 55 25.29 -6.06 5.94
N TYR A 56 25.04 -5.42 7.08
CA TYR A 56 25.83 -5.64 8.29
C TYR A 56 25.58 -7.02 8.91
N LEU A 57 24.33 -7.48 8.98
CA LEU A 57 24.00 -8.84 9.42
C LEU A 57 24.66 -9.90 8.52
N GLN A 58 24.65 -9.68 7.19
CA GLN A 58 25.33 -10.55 6.24
C GLN A 58 26.85 -10.57 6.47
N ALA A 59 27.47 -9.41 6.69
CA ALA A 59 28.90 -9.35 6.96
C ALA A 59 29.29 -10.08 8.26
N GLU A 60 28.50 -9.91 9.33
CA GLU A 60 28.70 -10.61 10.59
C GLU A 60 28.56 -12.13 10.43
N LEU A 61 27.54 -12.59 9.70
CA LEU A 61 27.35 -14.01 9.40
C LEU A 61 28.51 -14.61 8.60
N VAL A 62 29.03 -13.89 7.59
CA VAL A 62 30.18 -14.34 6.81
C VAL A 62 31.42 -14.49 7.69
N GLN A 63 31.63 -13.59 8.66
CA GLN A 63 32.75 -13.72 9.60
C GLN A 63 32.54 -14.92 10.54
N LEU A 64 31.35 -15.07 11.12
CA LEU A 64 31.02 -16.18 12.01
C LEU A 64 31.12 -17.54 11.30
N GLU A 65 30.71 -17.63 10.04
CA GLU A 65 30.83 -18.83 9.21
C GLU A 65 32.29 -19.24 9.01
N ARG A 66 33.17 -18.27 8.71
CA ARG A 66 34.61 -18.52 8.60
C ARG A 66 35.21 -18.97 9.92
N ASP A 67 34.93 -18.24 11.00
CA ASP A 67 35.46 -18.56 12.34
C ASP A 67 35.03 -19.96 12.79
N LEU A 68 33.77 -20.33 12.52
CA LEU A 68 33.23 -21.65 12.84
C LEU A 68 33.95 -22.73 12.04
N ALA A 69 34.07 -22.56 10.72
CA ALA A 69 34.75 -23.50 9.84
C ALA A 69 36.22 -23.72 10.24
N GLU A 70 36.94 -22.65 10.63
CA GLU A 70 38.32 -22.74 11.12
C GLU A 70 38.43 -23.58 12.40
N VAL A 71 37.51 -23.37 13.35
CA VAL A 71 37.48 -24.13 14.61
C VAL A 71 37.10 -25.59 14.36
N GLU A 72 36.13 -25.86 13.49
CA GLU A 72 35.73 -27.23 13.11
C GLU A 72 36.88 -28.01 12.48
N VAL A 73 37.66 -27.35 11.60
CA VAL A 73 38.85 -27.95 11.01
C VAL A 73 39.94 -28.20 12.07
N ALA A 74 40.11 -27.29 13.03
CA ALA A 74 41.08 -27.48 14.12
C ALA A 74 40.69 -28.64 15.06
N ASP A 75 39.43 -28.71 15.46
CA ASP A 75 38.93 -29.74 16.38
C ASP A 75 38.87 -31.12 15.73
N SER A 76 38.57 -31.21 14.43
CA SER A 76 38.64 -32.47 13.68
C SER A 76 40.07 -33.01 13.50
N ARG A 77 41.08 -32.14 13.52
CA ARG A 77 42.49 -32.54 13.40
C ARG A 77 43.13 -32.89 14.74
N ARG A 78 42.55 -32.49 15.87
CA ARG A 78 43.09 -32.73 17.20
C ARG A 78 43.24 -34.24 17.46
N GLU A 79 44.41 -34.67 17.92
CA GLU A 79 44.70 -36.09 18.22
C GLU A 79 44.22 -36.49 19.62
N GLU A 80 44.22 -35.55 20.56
CA GLU A 80 43.80 -35.74 21.95
C GLU A 80 42.46 -35.03 22.23
N GLY A 81 41.62 -35.64 23.09
CA GLY A 81 40.33 -35.09 23.50
C GLY A 81 39.13 -35.54 22.64
N LEU A 82 37.96 -34.93 22.90
CA LEU A 82 36.69 -35.29 22.25
C LEU A 82 36.43 -34.52 20.95
N GLY A 83 37.33 -33.63 20.52
CA GLY A 83 37.16 -32.73 19.37
C GLY A 83 36.74 -33.42 18.07
N ARG A 84 37.32 -34.58 17.74
CA ARG A 84 36.94 -35.38 16.55
C ARG A 84 35.50 -35.86 16.57
N LYS A 85 34.92 -36.03 17.75
CA LYS A 85 33.54 -36.52 17.91
C LYS A 85 32.51 -35.42 17.70
N PHE A 86 32.91 -34.15 17.82
CA PHE A 86 32.00 -33.00 17.68
C PHE A 86 31.31 -32.94 16.31
N SER A 87 32.03 -33.30 15.23
CA SER A 87 31.48 -33.31 13.88
C SER A 87 30.55 -34.50 13.59
N THR A 88 30.70 -35.60 14.34
CA THR A 88 29.94 -36.85 14.12
C THR A 88 28.73 -36.98 15.03
N ASP A 89 28.79 -36.43 16.23
CA ASP A 89 27.73 -36.55 17.22
C ASP A 89 27.60 -35.26 18.05
N TRP A 90 26.44 -34.64 17.88
CA TRP A 90 26.00 -33.42 18.55
C TRP A 90 26.12 -33.48 20.07
N PHE A 91 25.86 -34.65 20.66
CA PHE A 91 25.87 -34.83 22.11
C PHE A 91 27.21 -34.40 22.71
N TRP A 92 28.32 -34.84 22.11
CA TRP A 92 29.67 -34.49 22.58
C TRP A 92 30.00 -33.00 22.39
N LEU A 93 29.45 -32.37 21.36
CA LEU A 93 29.63 -30.93 21.12
C LEU A 93 28.94 -30.10 22.20
N VAL A 94 27.72 -30.48 22.62
CA VAL A 94 26.98 -29.74 23.65
C VAL A 94 27.53 -30.02 25.05
N GLU A 95 27.86 -31.29 25.35
CA GLU A 95 28.33 -31.68 26.69
C GLU A 95 29.69 -31.04 27.04
N SER A 96 30.52 -30.76 26.03
CA SER A 96 31.83 -30.10 26.22
C SER A 96 31.73 -28.77 26.98
N VAL A 97 30.60 -28.06 26.89
CA VAL A 97 30.37 -26.78 27.58
C VAL A 97 30.42 -26.90 29.10
N ASN A 98 30.00 -28.05 29.64
CA ASN A 98 29.92 -28.31 31.08
C ASN A 98 31.28 -28.67 31.69
N ASP A 99 32.26 -29.07 30.88
CA ASP A 99 33.49 -29.73 31.34
C ASP A 99 34.71 -28.80 31.39
N ASN A 100 34.50 -27.48 31.57
CA ASN A 100 35.51 -26.40 31.51
C ASN A 100 36.27 -26.25 30.17
N GLU A 101 36.19 -27.20 29.24
CA GLU A 101 36.49 -27.01 27.82
C GLU A 101 35.29 -26.34 27.15
N HIS A 102 35.07 -25.05 27.39
CA HIS A 102 34.07 -24.30 26.62
C HIS A 102 34.34 -24.48 25.12
N SER A 103 33.55 -25.33 24.45
CA SER A 103 33.72 -25.55 23.03
C SER A 103 33.42 -24.25 22.31
N ARG A 104 34.50 -23.58 21.90
CA ARG A 104 34.45 -22.38 21.07
C ARG A 104 33.60 -22.63 19.83
N GLN A 105 33.63 -23.86 19.30
CA GLN A 105 32.77 -24.30 18.20
C GLN A 105 31.28 -24.15 18.57
N TRP A 106 30.86 -24.66 19.73
CA TRP A 106 29.48 -24.57 20.17
C TRP A 106 29.03 -23.12 20.42
N GLN A 107 29.90 -22.31 21.04
CA GLN A 107 29.62 -20.89 21.25
C GLN A 107 29.47 -20.11 19.93
N LEU A 108 30.33 -20.39 18.94
CA LEU A 108 30.20 -19.82 17.60
C LEU A 108 28.91 -20.28 16.93
N MET A 109 28.56 -21.56 17.06
CA MET A 109 27.30 -22.10 16.51
C MET A 109 26.07 -21.42 17.13
N LEU A 110 26.06 -21.16 18.44
CA LEU A 110 24.99 -20.40 19.10
C LEU A 110 24.87 -18.97 18.56
N LYS A 111 26.00 -18.27 18.38
CA LYS A 111 26.02 -16.93 17.78
C LYS A 111 25.52 -16.93 16.34
N VAL A 112 25.92 -17.93 15.53
CA VAL A 112 25.42 -18.12 14.16
C VAL A 112 23.90 -18.29 14.19
N ARG A 113 23.35 -19.13 15.08
CA ARG A 113 21.89 -19.34 15.18
C ARG A 113 21.12 -18.06 15.48
N GLU A 114 21.62 -17.26 16.42
CA GLU A 114 21.04 -15.98 16.80
C GLU A 114 21.05 -14.99 15.62
N ARG A 115 22.23 -14.74 15.04
CA ARG A 115 22.38 -13.79 13.93
C ARG A 115 21.67 -14.25 12.65
N LEU A 116 21.64 -15.54 12.38
CA LEU A 116 20.96 -16.10 11.21
C LEU A 116 19.45 -15.93 11.33
N LYS A 117 18.89 -16.10 12.54
CA LYS A 117 17.48 -15.82 12.81
C LYS A 117 17.16 -14.35 12.55
N GLU A 118 17.94 -13.44 13.13
CA GLU A 118 17.75 -11.99 12.95
C GLU A 118 17.84 -11.58 11.47
N TYR A 119 18.82 -12.12 10.74
CA TYR A 119 18.96 -11.89 9.29
C TYR A 119 17.74 -12.38 8.50
N ASN A 120 17.30 -13.61 8.75
CA ASN A 120 16.17 -14.20 8.03
C ASN A 120 14.86 -13.44 8.31
N GLU A 121 14.62 -13.06 9.56
CA GLU A 121 13.45 -12.26 9.96
C GLU A 121 13.49 -10.87 9.31
N ALA A 122 14.63 -10.17 9.37
CA ALA A 122 14.81 -8.88 8.74
C ALA A 122 14.63 -8.94 7.21
N LEU A 123 15.10 -10.01 6.57
CA LEU A 123 14.97 -10.19 5.13
C LEU A 123 13.50 -10.38 4.70
N ILE A 124 12.74 -11.17 5.46
CA ILE A 124 11.31 -11.37 5.22
C ILE A 124 10.54 -10.07 5.43
N GLN A 125 10.80 -9.35 6.52
CA GLN A 125 10.18 -8.05 6.79
C GLN A 125 10.49 -7.04 5.67
N GLN A 126 11.74 -6.99 5.20
CA GLN A 126 12.12 -6.10 4.11
C GLN A 126 11.46 -6.49 2.78
N ASN A 127 11.27 -7.79 2.51
CA ASN A 127 10.51 -8.24 1.35
C ASN A 127 9.04 -7.78 1.42
N GLN A 128 8.42 -7.87 2.60
CA GLN A 128 7.05 -7.37 2.80
C GLN A 128 6.98 -5.85 2.57
N LEU A 129 7.90 -5.07 3.15
CA LEU A 129 8.00 -3.61 2.95
C LEU A 129 8.31 -3.23 1.49
N ALA A 130 9.08 -4.06 0.78
CA ALA A 130 9.41 -3.83 -0.62
C ALA A 130 8.19 -3.97 -1.54
N ASN A 131 7.27 -4.88 -1.20
CA ASN A 131 6.04 -5.15 -1.94
C ASN A 131 4.85 -4.27 -1.52
N MET A 132 5.02 -3.41 -0.51
CA MET A 132 3.99 -2.42 -0.16
C MET A 132 3.78 -1.42 -1.31
N LEU A 133 2.53 -1.02 -1.48
CA LEU A 133 2.14 -0.08 -2.53
C LEU A 133 2.56 1.35 -2.18
N GLN A 134 3.00 2.09 -3.19
CA GLN A 134 3.25 3.51 -3.06
C GLN A 134 1.93 4.27 -2.92
N PRO A 135 1.91 5.36 -2.13
CA PRO A 135 0.73 6.21 -2.03
C PRO A 135 0.37 6.85 -3.37
N ASP A 136 -0.94 7.06 -3.61
CA ASP A 136 -1.37 7.85 -4.75
C ASP A 136 -1.01 9.32 -4.55
N LYS A 137 -0.79 10.04 -5.66
CA LYS A 137 -0.48 11.48 -5.63
C LYS A 137 -1.59 12.28 -4.95
N ARG A 138 -2.86 11.85 -5.09
CA ARG A 138 -4.01 12.50 -4.46
C ARG A 138 -3.97 12.36 -2.95
N ASP A 139 -3.60 11.19 -2.45
CA ASP A 139 -3.57 10.93 -1.01
C ASP A 139 -2.42 11.71 -0.34
N ILE A 140 -1.26 11.83 -1.02
CA ILE A 140 -0.18 12.72 -0.58
C ILE A 140 -0.65 14.18 -0.53
N LEU A 141 -1.28 14.68 -1.59
CA LEU A 141 -1.78 16.06 -1.63
C LEU A 141 -2.83 16.31 -0.55
N THR A 142 -3.74 15.37 -0.32
CA THR A 142 -4.75 15.44 0.73
C THR A 142 -4.10 15.57 2.10
N LEU A 143 -3.04 14.80 2.36
CA LEU A 143 -2.29 14.88 3.61
C LEU A 143 -1.55 16.22 3.74
N GLN A 144 -0.90 16.71 2.68
CA GLN A 144 -0.22 18.01 2.64
C GLN A 144 -1.18 19.19 2.89
N CYS A 145 -2.34 19.20 2.23
CA CYS A 145 -3.40 20.17 2.48
C CYS A 145 -3.81 20.16 3.96
N TRP A 146 -4.06 18.97 4.51
CA TRP A 146 -4.46 18.83 5.90
C TRP A 146 -3.38 19.34 6.88
N MET A 147 -2.10 19.02 6.65
CA MET A 147 -1.00 19.45 7.53
C MET A 147 -0.83 20.96 7.58
N THR A 148 -1.08 21.67 6.47
CA THR A 148 -0.95 23.13 6.38
C THR A 148 -2.21 23.89 6.85
N HIS A 149 -3.35 23.21 6.97
CA HIS A 149 -4.62 23.86 7.29
C HIS A 149 -4.71 24.22 8.80
N PRO A 150 -5.18 25.44 9.17
CA PRO A 150 -5.28 25.86 10.58
C PRO A 150 -6.17 24.94 11.44
N ASN A 151 -7.27 24.46 10.86
CA ASN A 151 -8.18 23.51 11.52
C ASN A 151 -7.68 22.04 11.39
N GLY A 152 -6.52 21.80 10.80
CA GLY A 152 -5.91 20.49 10.59
C GLY A 152 -4.61 20.35 11.39
N GLY A 153 -3.49 20.21 10.69
CA GLY A 153 -2.17 20.09 11.32
C GLY A 153 -1.54 21.41 11.74
N ASP A 154 -2.09 22.55 11.30
CA ASP A 154 -1.67 23.91 11.65
C ASP A 154 -0.16 24.20 11.45
N GLY A 155 0.50 23.44 10.57
CA GLY A 155 1.95 23.58 10.32
C GLY A 155 2.84 23.31 11.54
N VAL A 156 2.35 22.60 12.56
CA VAL A 156 3.04 22.43 13.86
C VAL A 156 4.29 21.54 13.77
N MET A 157 4.48 20.82 12.67
CA MET A 157 5.61 19.90 12.48
C MET A 157 6.89 20.67 12.15
N VAL A 158 7.71 20.97 13.16
CA VAL A 158 8.99 21.72 13.02
C VAL A 158 10.23 20.81 13.10
N GLY A 159 10.03 19.50 13.34
CA GLY A 159 11.11 18.54 13.52
C GLY A 159 11.95 18.29 12.26
N GLY A 160 13.05 17.56 12.42
CA GLY A 160 13.89 17.11 11.30
C GLY A 160 13.20 16.13 10.35
N ASP A 161 11.98 15.69 10.65
CA ASP A 161 11.12 14.86 9.82
C ASP A 161 9.96 15.65 9.19
N SER A 162 9.88 16.97 9.42
CA SER A 162 8.85 17.84 8.83
C SER A 162 8.77 17.76 7.31
N TYR A 163 9.90 17.49 6.64
CA TYR A 163 9.97 17.35 5.18
C TYR A 163 9.51 15.98 4.66
N VAL A 164 9.23 14.99 5.51
CA VAL A 164 8.96 13.60 5.09
C VAL A 164 7.81 13.54 4.07
N TRP A 165 6.74 14.28 4.34
CA TRP A 165 5.57 14.34 3.47
C TRP A 165 5.61 15.52 2.48
N GLY A 166 6.66 16.35 2.53
CA GLY A 166 6.85 17.51 1.67
C GLY A 166 5.85 18.64 1.93
N ASP A 167 5.92 19.63 1.06
CA ASP A 167 5.08 20.84 1.07
C ASP A 167 4.12 20.85 -0.13
N ILE A 168 2.92 21.39 0.07
CA ILE A 168 1.92 21.61 -0.98
C ILE A 168 2.43 22.57 -2.07
N GLN A 169 3.28 23.53 -1.72
CA GLN A 169 3.83 24.52 -2.64
C GLN A 169 4.86 23.90 -3.61
N TYR A 170 5.58 22.87 -3.17
CA TYR A 170 6.65 22.25 -3.94
C TYR A 170 6.28 20.83 -4.33
N LYS A 171 5.74 20.66 -5.53
CA LYS A 171 5.36 19.33 -6.06
C LYS A 171 6.55 18.37 -6.04
N GLY A 172 6.37 17.21 -5.41
CA GLY A 172 7.40 16.17 -5.33
C GLY A 172 8.49 16.43 -4.27
N SER A 173 8.29 17.39 -3.36
CA SER A 173 9.20 17.69 -2.24
C SER A 173 9.17 16.68 -1.09
N HIS A 174 8.46 15.56 -1.26
CA HIS A 174 8.32 14.52 -0.24
C HIS A 174 9.43 13.47 -0.35
N ALA A 175 9.57 12.65 0.69
CA ALA A 175 10.49 11.51 0.68
C ALA A 175 10.18 10.54 -0.47
N ARG A 176 11.21 9.87 -0.99
CA ARG A 176 11.09 8.92 -2.13
C ARG A 176 10.67 7.52 -1.70
N ASP A 177 10.82 7.19 -0.43
CA ASP A 177 10.58 5.86 0.15
C ASP A 177 9.26 5.81 0.94
N LEU A 178 8.24 6.54 0.47
CA LEU A 178 6.91 6.52 1.07
C LEU A 178 6.10 5.30 0.64
N VAL A 179 5.38 4.74 1.59
CA VAL A 179 4.42 3.63 1.43
C VAL A 179 3.11 4.01 2.10
N ALA A 180 1.99 3.55 1.54
CA ALA A 180 0.69 3.68 2.18
C ALA A 180 0.32 2.37 2.88
N LEU A 181 -0.12 2.44 4.15
CA LEU A 181 -0.61 1.25 4.85
C LEU A 181 -1.83 0.65 4.15
N ARG A 182 -2.66 1.50 3.55
CA ARG A 182 -3.75 1.11 2.66
C ARG A 182 -3.71 2.00 1.42
N ALA A 183 -3.04 1.55 0.37
CA ALA A 183 -3.09 2.27 -0.89
C ALA A 183 -4.52 2.22 -1.46
N ARG A 184 -4.96 3.34 -2.03
CA ARG A 184 -6.19 3.40 -2.80
C ARG A 184 -6.13 2.34 -3.90
N GLN A 185 -7.13 1.46 -3.95
CA GLN A 185 -7.29 0.51 -5.05
C GLN A 185 -7.25 1.33 -6.34
N VAL A 186 -6.32 0.99 -7.22
CA VAL A 186 -6.09 1.73 -8.45
C VAL A 186 -7.39 1.72 -9.26
N ASP A 187 -8.03 2.89 -9.38
CA ASP A 187 -9.04 3.13 -10.41
C ASP A 187 -8.45 2.64 -11.73
N ASP A 188 -9.16 1.73 -12.41
CA ASP A 188 -8.75 1.21 -13.72
C ASP A 188 -8.29 2.36 -14.63
N PRO A 189 -7.30 2.17 -15.52
CA PRO A 189 -6.85 3.21 -16.45
C PRO A 189 -8.01 3.93 -17.16
N PHE A 190 -9.10 3.21 -17.43
CA PHE A 190 -10.35 3.78 -17.93
C PHE A 190 -11.07 4.65 -16.91
N ALA A 191 -11.26 4.17 -15.68
CA ALA A 191 -11.82 4.97 -14.60
C ALA A 191 -11.02 6.26 -14.40
N ARG A 192 -9.68 6.24 -14.41
CA ARG A 192 -8.88 7.47 -14.34
C ARG A 192 -9.13 8.45 -15.50
N LEU A 193 -9.29 7.94 -16.72
CA LEU A 193 -9.60 8.76 -17.90
C LEU A 193 -10.98 9.41 -17.75
N VAL A 194 -11.97 8.63 -17.36
CA VAL A 194 -13.35 9.08 -17.14
C VAL A 194 -13.38 10.09 -15.99
N THR A 195 -12.81 9.79 -14.83
CA THR A 195 -12.69 10.72 -13.69
C THR A 195 -12.02 12.02 -14.09
N GLY A 196 -10.93 11.97 -14.87
CA GLY A 196 -10.26 13.17 -15.36
C GLY A 196 -11.14 14.03 -16.27
N ARG A 197 -11.82 13.40 -17.24
CA ARG A 197 -12.75 14.07 -18.18
C ARG A 197 -13.96 14.67 -17.45
N VAL A 198 -14.56 13.87 -16.57
CA VAL A 198 -15.72 14.23 -15.76
C VAL A 198 -15.40 15.40 -14.82
N ARG A 199 -14.24 15.37 -14.15
CA ARG A 199 -13.79 16.48 -13.31
C ARG A 199 -13.60 17.76 -14.10
N ASN A 200 -12.88 17.71 -15.22
CA ASN A 200 -12.66 18.89 -16.05
C ASN A 200 -13.99 19.46 -16.59
N TRP A 201 -14.95 18.59 -16.91
CA TRP A 201 -16.30 19.00 -17.31
C TRP A 201 -17.08 19.61 -16.14
N TYR A 202 -17.01 19.02 -14.96
CA TYR A 202 -17.64 19.51 -13.73
C TYR A 202 -17.11 20.91 -13.38
N GLU A 203 -15.79 21.06 -13.22
CA GLU A 203 -15.12 22.34 -12.94
C GLU A 203 -15.41 23.39 -14.03
N GLY A 204 -15.41 22.97 -15.30
CA GLY A 204 -15.61 23.86 -16.45
C GLY A 204 -17.05 24.32 -16.67
N SER A 205 -18.05 23.50 -16.32
CA SER A 205 -19.46 23.72 -16.72
C SER A 205 -20.40 23.94 -15.53
N ILE A 206 -20.25 23.19 -14.44
CA ILE A 206 -21.16 23.21 -13.29
C ILE A 206 -20.53 23.94 -12.09
N GLY A 207 -19.24 23.74 -11.84
CA GLY A 207 -18.48 24.38 -10.75
C GLY A 207 -18.53 25.90 -10.79
N ARG A 208 -18.52 26.51 -12.00
CA ARG A 208 -18.69 27.97 -12.14
C ARG A 208 -20.04 28.52 -11.67
N PHE A 209 -21.09 27.68 -11.61
CA PHE A 209 -22.42 28.08 -11.14
C PHE A 209 -22.71 27.67 -9.69
N VAL A 210 -22.05 26.61 -9.21
CA VAL A 210 -22.23 26.07 -7.85
C VAL A 210 -21.25 26.68 -6.85
N ASP A 211 -20.02 27.04 -7.27
CA ASP A 211 -19.00 27.64 -6.41
C ASP A 211 -19.15 29.17 -6.28
N LYS A 212 -20.28 29.61 -5.71
CA LYS A 212 -20.39 30.95 -5.08
C LYS A 212 -20.23 30.80 -3.57
N LYS A 213 -19.03 30.39 -3.17
CA LYS A 213 -18.30 30.63 -1.92
C LYS A 213 -17.22 29.55 -1.88
N PRO A 214 -15.94 29.87 -1.60
CA PRO A 214 -15.03 28.84 -1.13
C PRO A 214 -15.58 28.41 0.22
N SER A 215 -16.40 27.34 0.22
CA SER A 215 -16.75 26.63 1.44
C SER A 215 -15.42 26.34 2.10
N ARG A 216 -15.25 26.93 3.29
CA ARG A 216 -14.14 26.67 4.20
C ARG A 216 -13.96 25.16 4.22
N MET A 217 -12.92 24.68 3.54
CA MET A 217 -12.59 23.27 3.41
C MET A 217 -12.55 22.73 4.83
N ASN A 218 -13.53 21.92 5.22
CA ASN A 218 -13.54 21.32 6.54
C ASN A 218 -12.46 20.23 6.47
N PRO A 219 -11.28 20.41 7.11
CA PRO A 219 -10.20 19.43 7.00
C PRO A 219 -10.60 18.08 7.61
N GLU A 220 -11.66 18.05 8.42
CA GLU A 220 -12.27 16.85 8.99
C GLU A 220 -13.14 16.07 8.01
N ALA A 221 -13.65 16.71 6.95
CA ALA A 221 -14.35 16.05 5.86
C ALA A 221 -13.31 15.36 4.95
N GLY A 222 -12.65 14.34 5.49
CA GLY A 222 -11.86 13.39 4.71
C GLY A 222 -12.76 12.52 3.83
N HIS A 223 -13.63 13.11 3.00
CA HIS A 223 -14.36 12.38 1.97
C HIS A 223 -15.10 13.29 0.95
N GLU A 224 -14.46 14.32 0.42
CA GLU A 224 -14.97 15.03 -0.78
C GLU A 224 -14.64 14.32 -2.10
N ASP A 225 -14.34 13.02 -2.06
CA ASP A 225 -14.36 12.17 -3.26
C ASP A 225 -15.73 11.50 -3.46
N SER A 226 -16.66 11.52 -2.50
CA SER A 226 -17.97 10.85 -2.67
C SER A 226 -18.77 11.42 -3.85
N ILE A 227 -18.80 12.74 -4.02
CA ILE A 227 -19.53 13.37 -5.13
C ILE A 227 -18.85 13.03 -6.46
N LEU A 228 -17.52 13.12 -6.53
CA LEU A 228 -16.79 12.82 -7.76
C LEU A 228 -16.84 11.32 -8.10
N MET A 229 -16.70 10.43 -7.11
CA MET A 229 -16.81 8.98 -7.26
C MET A 229 -18.23 8.57 -7.68
N ASN A 230 -19.26 9.12 -7.04
CA ASN A 230 -20.65 8.89 -7.42
C ASN A 230 -20.95 9.44 -8.83
N LEU A 231 -20.39 10.60 -9.19
CA LEU A 231 -20.61 11.17 -10.51
C LEU A 231 -19.87 10.37 -11.59
N THR A 232 -18.68 9.84 -11.29
CA THR A 232 -17.98 8.93 -12.20
C THR A 232 -18.68 7.59 -12.35
N SER A 233 -19.26 7.03 -11.30
CA SER A 233 -20.01 5.78 -11.40
C SER A 233 -21.30 5.97 -12.21
N ILE A 234 -22.00 7.09 -12.01
CA ILE A 234 -23.17 7.47 -12.83
C ILE A 234 -22.79 7.63 -14.30
N VAL A 235 -21.74 8.41 -14.61
CA VAL A 235 -21.31 8.62 -16.00
C VAL A 235 -20.85 7.32 -16.65
N THR A 236 -20.14 6.47 -15.91
CA THR A 236 -19.68 5.17 -16.42
C THR A 236 -20.88 4.26 -16.73
N SER A 237 -21.85 4.17 -15.83
CA SER A 237 -23.08 3.40 -16.02
C SER A 237 -23.96 3.91 -17.18
N LEU A 238 -23.87 5.20 -17.53
CA LEU A 238 -24.55 5.76 -18.70
C LEU A 238 -23.80 5.50 -20.02
N ILE A 239 -22.47 5.53 -20.01
CA ILE A 239 -21.63 5.28 -21.19
C ILE A 239 -21.58 3.79 -21.54
N GLU A 240 -21.57 2.92 -20.54
CA GLU A 240 -21.46 1.47 -20.70
C GLU A 240 -22.52 0.86 -21.64
N PRO A 241 -23.83 1.15 -21.52
CA PRO A 241 -24.85 0.62 -22.42
C PRO A 241 -24.86 1.30 -23.80
N LEU A 242 -24.34 2.52 -23.93
CA LEU A 242 -24.28 3.22 -25.22
C LEU A 242 -23.29 2.55 -26.20
N PHE A 243 -22.24 1.93 -25.68
CA PHE A 243 -21.24 1.24 -26.49
C PHE A 243 -21.80 0.04 -27.27
N PRO A 244 -22.50 -0.94 -26.65
CA PRO A 244 -23.12 -2.04 -27.39
C PRO A 244 -24.28 -1.58 -28.27
N ILE A 245 -25.07 -0.56 -27.86
CA ILE A 245 -26.16 -0.02 -28.68
C ILE A 245 -25.63 0.63 -29.96
N ALA A 246 -24.60 1.46 -29.86
CA ALA A 246 -23.96 2.08 -31.03
C ALA A 246 -23.33 1.02 -31.96
N SER A 247 -22.71 -0.01 -31.38
CA SER A 247 -22.16 -1.15 -32.13
C SER A 247 -23.24 -1.87 -32.94
N ILE A 248 -24.38 -2.22 -32.31
CA ILE A 248 -25.52 -2.88 -32.97
C ILE A 248 -26.14 -1.96 -34.04
N ALA A 249 -26.29 -0.67 -33.76
CA ALA A 249 -26.86 0.29 -34.71
C ALA A 249 -26.00 0.41 -35.98
N ILE A 250 -24.66 0.49 -35.85
CA ILE A 250 -23.73 0.49 -36.98
C ILE A 250 -23.85 -0.82 -37.77
N LEU A 251 -23.92 -1.96 -37.08
CA LEU A 251 -24.09 -3.29 -37.70
C LEU A 251 -25.40 -3.43 -38.49
N CYS A 252 -26.50 -2.85 -38.01
CA CYS A 252 -27.80 -2.87 -38.69
C CYS A 252 -27.89 -1.91 -39.88
N ALA A 253 -27.12 -0.82 -39.88
CA ALA A 253 -27.08 0.14 -40.99
C ALA A 253 -26.27 -0.35 -42.20
N VAL A 254 -25.42 -1.37 -42.03
CA VAL A 254 -24.57 -1.92 -43.10
C VAL A 254 -25.30 -3.01 -43.86
N GLN A 255 -25.65 -2.73 -45.13
CA GLN A 255 -26.38 -3.67 -46.00
C GLN A 255 -25.48 -4.71 -46.69
N SER A 256 -24.18 -4.43 -46.85
CA SER A 256 -23.23 -5.32 -47.53
C SER A 256 -22.61 -6.34 -46.57
N VAL A 257 -22.64 -7.63 -46.93
CA VAL A 257 -22.08 -8.73 -46.13
C VAL A 257 -20.57 -8.59 -45.95
N SER A 258 -19.83 -8.19 -46.99
CA SER A 258 -18.37 -7.99 -46.91
C SER A 258 -18.00 -6.84 -45.97
N THR A 259 -18.74 -5.73 -46.04
CA THR A 259 -18.54 -4.59 -45.15
C THR A 259 -18.91 -4.95 -43.71
N ARG A 260 -19.94 -5.77 -43.52
CA ARG A 260 -20.36 -6.25 -42.19
C ARG A 260 -19.27 -7.09 -41.53
N ILE A 261 -18.64 -8.01 -42.26
CA ILE A 261 -17.51 -8.82 -41.74
C ILE A 261 -16.33 -7.93 -41.37
N ALA A 262 -15.99 -6.94 -42.21
CA ALA A 262 -14.90 -6.00 -41.94
C ALA A 262 -15.16 -5.16 -40.67
N VAL A 263 -16.40 -4.70 -40.47
CA VAL A 263 -16.79 -3.96 -39.26
C VAL A 263 -16.73 -4.83 -38.00
N ILE A 264 -17.17 -6.10 -38.07
CA ILE A 264 -17.06 -7.05 -36.94
C ILE A 264 -15.59 -7.26 -36.57
N ALA A 265 -14.72 -7.48 -37.55
CA ALA A 265 -13.29 -7.65 -37.30
C ALA A 265 -12.66 -6.41 -36.65
N ALA A 266 -13.03 -5.21 -37.13
CA ALA A 266 -12.55 -3.95 -36.56
C ALA A 266 -13.04 -3.73 -35.12
N LEU A 267 -14.31 -4.02 -34.83
CA LEU A 267 -14.88 -3.91 -33.49
C LEU A 267 -14.23 -4.91 -32.51
N ASN A 268 -13.99 -6.15 -32.94
CA ASN A 268 -13.28 -7.13 -32.13
C ASN A 268 -11.82 -6.73 -31.85
N PHE A 269 -11.15 -6.12 -32.83
CA PHE A 269 -9.81 -5.56 -32.62
C PHE A 269 -9.82 -4.44 -31.58
N VAL A 270 -10.76 -3.49 -31.70
CA VAL A 270 -10.92 -2.38 -30.74
C VAL A 270 -11.27 -2.92 -29.34
N PHE A 271 -12.17 -3.89 -29.25
CA PHE A 271 -12.56 -4.52 -27.98
C PHE A 271 -11.36 -5.23 -27.31
N SER A 272 -10.60 -6.02 -28.07
CA SER A 272 -9.38 -6.67 -27.59
C SER A 272 -8.34 -5.66 -27.11
N PHE A 273 -8.16 -4.59 -27.88
CA PHE A 273 -7.25 -3.51 -27.54
C PHE A 273 -7.69 -2.84 -26.23
N CYS A 274 -8.98 -2.52 -26.09
CA CYS A 274 -9.54 -1.95 -24.86
C CYS A 274 -9.38 -2.87 -23.65
N LEU A 275 -9.65 -4.17 -23.77
CA LEU A 275 -9.44 -5.12 -22.67
C LEU A 275 -7.98 -5.19 -22.24
N MET A 276 -7.04 -5.13 -23.20
CA MET A 276 -5.61 -5.19 -22.89
C MET A 276 -5.09 -3.88 -22.28
N THR A 277 -5.57 -2.72 -22.74
CA THR A 277 -5.10 -1.41 -22.26
C THR A 277 -5.81 -0.95 -21.00
N PHE A 278 -7.11 -1.19 -20.89
CA PHE A 278 -7.95 -0.64 -19.82
C PHE A 278 -8.25 -1.67 -18.74
N ALA A 279 -8.65 -2.89 -19.10
CA ALA A 279 -8.98 -3.93 -18.11
C ALA A 279 -7.76 -4.71 -17.60
N ARG A 280 -6.55 -4.42 -18.15
CA ARG A 280 -5.31 -5.15 -17.86
C ARG A 280 -5.48 -6.67 -17.92
N ALA A 281 -6.36 -7.13 -18.80
CA ALA A 281 -6.72 -8.54 -18.91
C ALA A 281 -5.50 -9.37 -19.31
N ARG A 282 -5.37 -10.57 -18.74
CA ARG A 282 -4.33 -11.52 -19.14
C ARG A 282 -4.61 -11.96 -20.58
N ARG A 283 -3.55 -12.32 -21.32
CA ARG A 283 -3.69 -12.77 -22.72
C ARG A 283 -4.76 -13.86 -22.88
N THR A 284 -4.82 -14.80 -21.92
CA THR A 284 -5.82 -15.89 -21.89
C THR A 284 -7.25 -15.40 -21.73
N GLU A 285 -7.48 -14.34 -20.95
CA GLU A 285 -8.80 -13.75 -20.71
C GLU A 285 -9.27 -12.97 -21.95
N VAL A 286 -8.35 -12.26 -22.61
CA VAL A 286 -8.64 -11.57 -23.87
C VAL A 286 -9.06 -12.57 -24.95
N PHE A 287 -8.33 -13.67 -25.11
CA PHE A 287 -8.67 -14.70 -26.09
C PHE A 287 -10.05 -15.32 -25.83
N ALA A 288 -10.36 -15.67 -24.57
CA ALA A 288 -11.68 -16.20 -24.20
C ALA A 288 -12.81 -15.19 -24.46
N ALA A 289 -12.60 -13.92 -24.12
CA ALA A 289 -13.60 -12.87 -24.32
C ALA A 289 -13.85 -12.53 -25.81
N THR A 290 -12.84 -12.68 -26.67
CA THR A 290 -12.97 -12.41 -28.11
C THR A 290 -13.50 -13.59 -28.93
N ALA A 291 -13.48 -14.80 -28.36
CA ALA A 291 -13.98 -16.01 -28.99
C ALA A 291 -15.48 -16.26 -28.72
N ALA A 292 -16.04 -15.60 -27.70
CA ALA A 292 -17.45 -15.60 -27.34
C ALA A 292 -18.25 -14.63 -28.21
#